data_AF-A0A842XW33-F1
#
_entry.id   AF-A0A842XW33-F1
#
_cell.length_a   1.000
_cell.length_b   1.000
_cell.length_c   1.000
_cell.angle_alpha   90.00
_cell.angle_beta   90.00
_cell.angle_gamma   90.00
#
_symmetry.space_group_name_H-M   'P 1'
#
loop_
_entity.id
_entity.type
_entity.pdbx_description
1 polymer ?
#
loop_
_entity_poly.entity_id
_entity_poly.type
_entity_poly.pdbx_seq_one_letter_code
_entity_poly.pdbx_strand_id
1 'polypeptide(L)' 'MELTLKPTPPFDFHLTATHMYVLPPAKYSNGVFTRVLRLGSDKLVKVSITSKGTVDKPKLSVFTHSHSDLNKTDEK' A
#
# COMPACT_ATOMS: atom_id res chain seq x y z
N MET A 1 8.74 1.12 7.52
CA MET A 1 9.28 -0.25 7.40
C MET A 1 9.02 -0.76 5.99
N GLU A 2 9.94 -1.52 5.38
CA GLU A 2 9.73 -2.17 4.07
C GLU A 2 9.55 -3.69 4.25
N LEU A 3 8.58 -4.27 3.53
CA LEU A 3 8.28 -5.69 3.47
C LEU A 3 8.19 -6.13 2.01
N THR A 4 8.75 -7.30 1.68
CA THR A 4 8.58 -7.92 0.36
C THR A 4 7.52 -9.01 0.42
N LEU A 5 6.55 -8.98 -0.50
CA LEU A 5 5.59 -10.06 -0.70
C LEU A 5 5.83 -10.75 -2.06
N LYS A 6 5.54 -12.05 -2.12
CA LYS A 6 5.61 -12.86 -3.35
C LYS A 6 4.25 -13.50 -3.59
N PRO A 7 3.35 -12.85 -4.34
CA PRO A 7 2.08 -13.44 -4.74
C PRO A 7 2.29 -14.75 -5.52
N THR A 8 1.27 -15.61 -5.55
CA THR A 8 1.28 -16.78 -6.44
C THR A 8 1.01 -16.34 -7.87
N PRO A 9 1.84 -16.72 -8.86
CA PRO A 9 1.55 -16.45 -10.26
C PRO A 9 0.27 -17.16 -10.75
N PRO A 10 -0.47 -16.59 -11.71
CA PRO A 10 -0.26 -15.27 -12.29
C PRO A 10 -0.81 -14.15 -11.38
N PHE A 11 -0.08 -13.04 -11.27
CA PHE A 11 -0.55 -11.87 -10.51
C PHE A 11 -0.22 -10.56 -11.22
N ASP A 12 -1.24 -9.92 -11.77
CA ASP A 12 -1.13 -8.57 -12.32
C ASP A 12 -1.47 -7.52 -11.24
N PHE A 13 -0.42 -6.86 -10.75
CA PHE A 13 -0.55 -5.80 -9.75
C PHE A 13 -1.30 -4.58 -10.28
N HIS A 14 -1.08 -4.20 -11.55
CA HIS A 14 -1.73 -3.02 -12.12
C HIS A 14 -3.23 -3.25 -12.24
N LEU A 15 -3.64 -4.42 -12.73
CA LEU A 15 -5.04 -4.82 -12.80
C LEU A 15 -5.68 -4.84 -11.40
N THR A 16 -5.01 -5.47 -10.44
CA THR A 16 -5.50 -5.57 -9.05
C THR A 16 -5.65 -4.20 -8.41
N ALA A 17 -4.62 -3.35 -8.49
CA ALA A 17 -4.64 -2.01 -7.92
C ALA A 17 -5.75 -1.16 -8.54
N THR A 18 -5.98 -1.28 -9.85
CA THR A 18 -7.03 -0.56 -10.58
C THR A 18 -8.43 -0.88 -10.07
N HIS A 19 -8.68 -2.15 -9.72
CA HIS A 19 -9.95 -2.56 -9.14
C HIS A 19 -10.08 -2.20 -7.66
N MET A 20 -8.97 -2.08 -6.93
CA MET A 20 -8.97 -1.87 -5.48
C MET A 20 -9.00 -0.40 -5.07
N TYR A 21 -8.53 0.54 -5.91
CA TYR A 21 -8.46 1.96 -5.52
C TYR A 21 -9.82 2.68 -5.54
N VAL A 22 -10.86 2.07 -6.12
CA VAL A 22 -12.22 2.64 -6.18
C VAL A 22 -12.87 2.82 -4.81
N LEU A 23 -12.35 2.15 -3.76
CA LEU A 23 -12.84 2.26 -2.39
C LEU A 23 -11.99 3.24 -1.57
N PRO A 24 -12.44 4.48 -1.35
CA PRO A 24 -11.71 5.44 -0.52
C PRO A 24 -11.59 4.96 0.95
N PRO A 25 -10.52 5.35 1.69
CA PRO A 25 -9.40 6.17 1.26
C PRO A 25 -8.24 5.35 0.66
N ALA A 26 -8.24 5.20 -0.66
CA ALA A 26 -7.18 4.58 -1.45
C ALA A 26 -6.81 5.47 -2.64
N LYS A 27 -5.56 5.38 -3.09
CA LYS A 27 -5.04 6.08 -4.28
C LYS A 27 -4.19 5.11 -5.08
N TYR A 28 -4.25 5.20 -6.40
CA TYR A 28 -3.33 4.49 -7.28
C TYR A 28 -2.85 5.45 -8.36
N SER A 29 -1.55 5.70 -8.38
CA SER A 29 -0.93 6.62 -9.34
C SER A 29 0.53 6.26 -9.52
N ASN A 30 1.06 6.40 -10.73
CA ASN A 30 2.48 6.17 -11.05
C ASN A 30 2.98 4.79 -10.59
N GLY A 31 2.13 3.75 -10.68
CA GLY A 31 2.47 2.40 -10.25
C GLY A 31 2.55 2.19 -8.74
N VAL A 32 2.13 3.17 -7.93
CA VAL A 32 2.10 3.10 -6.46
C VAL A 32 0.65 3.05 -5.99
N PHE A 33 0.27 1.94 -5.35
CA PHE A 33 -1.00 1.84 -4.63
C PHE A 33 -0.81 2.31 -3.19
N THR A 34 -1.67 3.19 -2.70
CA THR A 34 -1.60 3.71 -1.34
C THR A 34 -2.95 3.59 -0.66
N ARG A 35 -2.97 3.10 0.58
CA ARG A 35 -4.18 3.01 1.39
C ARG A 35 -3.86 3.25 2.86
N VAL A 36 -4.78 3.90 3.57
CA VAL A 36 -4.72 4.00 5.04
C VAL A 36 -5.48 2.82 5.63
N LEU A 37 -4.82 2.08 6.53
CA LEU A 37 -5.41 0.97 7.27
C LEU A 37 -5.49 1.34 8.75
N ARG A 38 -6.62 1.02 9.39
CA ARG A 38 -6.75 1.04 10.84
C ARG A 38 -6.39 -0.35 11.35
N LEU A 39 -5.36 -0.43 12.21
CA LEU A 39 -4.98 -1.67 12.89
C LEU A 39 -5.96 -1.96 14.04
N GLY A 40 -5.95 -3.20 14.56
CA GLY A 40 -6.77 -3.56 15.72
C GLY A 40 -6.45 -2.78 17.00
N SER A 41 -5.32 -2.05 17.03
CA SER A 41 -4.94 -1.11 18.08
C SER A 41 -5.44 0.32 17.84
N ASP A 42 -6.39 0.51 16.91
CA ASP A 42 -6.90 1.80 16.41
C ASP A 42 -5.88 2.73 15.74
N LYS A 43 -4.61 2.33 15.71
CA LYS A 43 -3.55 3.08 15.02
C LYS A 43 -3.78 3.10 13.52
N LEU A 44 -3.74 4.30 12.95
CA LEU A 44 -3.73 4.51 11.50
C LEU A 44 -2.33 4.32 10.93
N VAL A 45 -2.23 3.49 9.89
CA VAL A 45 -0.98 3.24 9.16
C VAL A 45 -1.23 3.45 7.68
N LYS A 46 -0.41 4.30 7.06
CA LYS A 46 -0.40 4.46 5.61
C LYS A 46 0.47 3.37 5.01
N VAL A 47 -0.08 2.61 4.07
CA VAL A 47 0.62 1.56 3.34
C VAL A 47 0.79 2.00 1.89
N SER A 48 1.99 1.85 1.35
CA SER A 48 2.32 2.08 -0.05
C SER A 48 2.84 0.79 -0.66
N ILE A 49 2.31 0.37 -1.81
CA ILE A 49 2.63 -0.90 -2.47
C ILE A 49 3.07 -0.62 -3.91
N THR A 50 4.16 -1.26 -4.33
CA THR A 50 4.65 -1.21 -5.71
C THR A 50 5.01 -2.61 -6.20
N SER A 51 4.85 -2.86 -7.50
CA SER A 51 5.38 -4.08 -8.12
C SER A 51 6.85 -3.89 -8.49
N LYS A 52 7.65 -4.93 -8.23
CA LYS A 52 9.06 -5.08 -8.61
C LYS A 52 9.29 -6.32 -9.48
N GLY A 53 8.24 -7.09 -9.76
CA GLY A 53 8.28 -8.32 -10.55
C GLY A 53 7.40 -8.26 -11.79
N THR A 54 7.27 -9.40 -12.46
CA THR A 54 6.39 -9.60 -13.62
C THR A 54 5.14 -10.39 -13.21
N VAL A 55 4.17 -10.55 -14.11
CA VAL A 55 2.94 -11.32 -13.84
C VAL A 55 3.25 -12.79 -13.49
N ASP A 56 4.23 -13.40 -14.17
CA ASP A 56 4.63 -14.79 -13.97
C ASP A 56 5.59 -14.99 -12.78
N LYS A 57 6.27 -13.91 -12.36
CA LYS A 57 7.20 -13.89 -11.22
C LYS A 57 6.95 -12.64 -10.37
N PRO A 58 5.79 -12.57 -9.70
CA PRO A 58 5.36 -11.36 -9.04
C PRO A 58 6.16 -11.12 -7.77
N LYS A 59 6.48 -9.85 -7.52
CA LYS A 59 7.17 -9.40 -6.32
C LYS A 59 6.64 -8.02 -5.98
N LEU A 60 6.17 -7.84 -4.75
CA LEU A 60 5.66 -6.56 -4.27
C LEU A 60 6.56 -6.01 -3.17
N SER A 61 6.87 -4.71 -3.25
CA SER A 61 7.45 -3.95 -2.15
C SER A 61 6.34 -3.19 -1.44
N VAL A 62 6.19 -3.43 -0.14
CA VAL A 62 5.20 -2.84 0.75
C VAL A 62 5.92 -1.95 1.76
N PHE A 63 5.55 -0.68 1.80
CA PHE A 63 6.07 0.30 2.75
C PHE A 63 4.98 0.70 3.72
N THR A 64 5.26 0.62 5.02
CA THR A 64 4.39 1.16 6.06
C THR A 64 4.98 2.45 6.61
N HIS A 65 4.16 3.49 6.65
CA HIS A 65 4.44 4.77 7.28
C HIS A 65 3.61 4.84 8.57
N SER A 66 4.29 4.83 9.71
CA SER A 66 3.68 5.01 11.04
C SER A 66 3.74 6.47 11.42
N HIS A 67 2.62 7.02 11.87
CA HIS A 67 2.45 8.42 12.35
C HIS A 67 3.19 8.73 13.66
N SER A 68 4.19 7.95 14.05
CA SER A 68 5.01 8.25 15.24
C SER A 68 5.94 9.46 15.05
N ASP A 69 6.05 9.99 13.82
CA ASP A 69 6.88 11.16 13.49
C ASP A 69 6.07 12.39 13.05
N LEU A 70 4.74 12.37 13.20
CA LEU A 70 3.89 13.51 12.84
C LEU A 70 3.52 14.25 14.11
N ASN A 71 4.30 15.31 14.34
CA ASN A 71 4.12 16.31 15.38
C ASN A 71 2.69 16.83 15.43
N LYS A 72 2.28 17.22 16.63
CA LYS A 72 0.97 17.73 17.07
C LYS A 72 0.52 19.05 16.40
N THR A 73 0.74 19.25 15.10
CA THR A 73 0.47 20.53 14.44
C THR A 73 -0.66 20.48 13.40
N ASP A 74 -1.33 19.35 13.22
CA ASP A 74 -2.46 19.22 12.29
C ASP A 74 -3.84 19.27 12.99
N GLU A 75 -3.89 19.71 14.24
CA GLU A 75 -5.14 20.17 14.87
C GLU A 75 -5.26 21.69 14.68
N LYS A 76 -5.82 22.12 13.55
CA LYS A 76 -6.36 23.47 13.40
C LYS A 76 -7.69 23.46 12.66
#